data_AF-A0A354CV82-F1
#
_entry.id   AF-A0A354CV82-F1
#
_cell.length_a   1.000
_cell.length_b   1.000
_cell.length_c   1.000
_cell.angle_alpha   90.00
_cell.angle_beta   90.00
_cell.angle_gamma   90.00
#
_symmetry.space_group_name_H-M   'P 1'
#
loop_
_entity.id
_entity.type
_entity.pdbx_description
1 polymer ?
#
loop_
_entity_poly.entity_id
_entity_poly.type
_entity_poly.pdbx_seq_one_letter_code
_entity_poly.pdbx_strand_id
1 'polypeptide(L)'
;MLSEILSKTECARCRVCCVFDETDIWEMPLITSELAAKLQKKYPKLNLKKMGENTSCMVIEPKFDKKGLCQCPFLTEKGCALGDEKPFDCRIWPFRVMKKGDLLLLTLSPVCKSVSSRPISKIAKFAVKIAPKIFDEAEKNPEMIKDYREGYPVFAVKEQ
;
A
#
# COMPACT_ATOMS: atom_id res chain seq x y z
N MET A 1 -4.66 10.00 3.79
CA MET A 1 -6.05 9.50 3.82
C MET A 1 -6.44 8.85 5.15
N LEU A 2 -5.49 8.41 5.99
CA LEU A 2 -5.79 7.59 7.18
C LEU A 2 -5.84 8.34 8.52
N SER A 3 -5.74 9.67 8.55
CA SER A 3 -5.51 10.44 9.79
C SER A 3 -6.58 10.23 10.88
N GLU A 4 -7.79 9.80 10.52
CA GLU A 4 -8.86 9.47 11.48
C GLU A 4 -8.63 8.13 12.22
N ILE A 5 -7.82 7.24 11.64
CA ILE A 5 -7.57 5.89 12.16
C ILE A 5 -6.09 5.54 12.35
N LEU A 6 -5.16 6.35 11.85
CA LEU A 6 -3.73 6.14 12.04
C LEU A 6 -3.02 7.49 11.96
N SER A 7 -2.39 7.92 13.05
CA SER A 7 -1.61 9.15 13.04
C SER A 7 -0.28 8.99 12.29
N LYS A 8 0.25 10.10 11.78
CA LYS A 8 1.57 10.12 11.13
C LYS A 8 2.67 9.65 12.08
N THR A 9 2.58 10.00 13.37
CA THR A 9 3.56 9.63 14.40
C THR A 9 3.53 8.14 14.73
N GLU A 10 2.33 7.54 14.87
CA GLU A 10 2.19 6.08 15.05
C GLU A 10 2.79 5.32 13.86
N CYS A 11 2.49 5.76 12.64
CA CYS A 11 3.03 5.16 11.41
C CYS A 11 4.57 5.26 11.35
N ALA A 12 5.14 6.44 11.61
CA ALA A 12 6.58 6.69 11.59
C ALA A 12 7.36 5.84 12.63
N ARG A 13 6.72 5.52 13.76
CA ARG A 13 7.28 4.64 14.78
C ARG A 13 7.19 3.16 14.40
N CYS A 14 6.08 2.76 13.78
CA CYS A 14 5.78 1.35 13.48
C CYS A 14 6.67 0.79 12.36
N ARG A 15 6.79 1.50 11.23
CA ARG A 15 7.66 1.15 10.08
C ARG A 15 7.45 -0.22 9.41
N VAL A 16 6.53 -1.05 9.90
CA VAL A 16 6.30 -2.43 9.40
C VAL A 16 6.08 -2.49 7.89
N CYS A 17 5.44 -1.48 7.30
CA CYS A 17 5.13 -1.44 5.87
C CYS A 17 6.25 -0.91 4.98
N CYS A 18 7.39 -0.58 5.58
CA CYS A 18 8.54 0.00 4.91
C CYS A 18 9.73 -0.97 4.90
N VAL A 19 9.55 -2.18 5.39
CA VAL A 19 10.55 -3.25 5.41
C VAL A 19 9.83 -4.50 4.93
N PHE A 20 10.40 -5.14 3.92
CA PHE A 20 9.83 -6.29 3.24
C PHE A 20 10.83 -7.45 3.25
N ASP A 21 10.35 -8.67 3.27
CA ASP A 21 11.11 -9.87 2.94
C ASP A 21 10.56 -10.50 1.64
N GLU A 22 11.04 -11.69 1.27
CA GLU A 22 10.59 -12.36 0.05
C GLU A 22 9.11 -12.81 0.12
N THR A 23 8.58 -13.01 1.33
CA THR A 23 7.21 -13.51 1.55
C THR A 23 6.16 -12.40 1.45
N ASP A 24 6.55 -11.15 1.72
CA ASP A 24 5.67 -9.97 1.67
C ASP A 24 6.02 -8.96 0.56
N ILE A 25 7.01 -9.25 -0.30
CA ILE A 25 7.41 -8.37 -1.42
C ILE A 25 6.25 -8.00 -2.36
N TRP A 26 5.24 -8.86 -2.46
CA TRP A 26 4.02 -8.62 -3.24
C TRP A 26 3.15 -7.48 -2.68
N GLU A 27 3.39 -7.06 -1.43
CA GLU A 27 2.77 -5.90 -0.78
C GLU A 27 3.43 -4.56 -1.13
N MET A 28 4.54 -4.58 -1.87
CA MET A 28 5.24 -3.37 -2.26
C MET A 28 4.31 -2.43 -3.05
N PRO A 29 4.36 -1.12 -2.76
CA PRO A 29 3.43 -0.17 -3.34
C PRO A 29 3.66 0.02 -4.84
N LEU A 30 2.57 0.14 -5.59
CA LEU A 30 2.63 0.45 -7.01
C LEU A 30 2.89 1.93 -7.25
N ILE A 31 3.76 2.18 -8.20
CA ILE A 31 4.15 3.50 -8.66
C ILE A 31 3.62 3.63 -10.09
N THR A 32 2.60 4.49 -10.26
CA THR A 32 2.10 4.85 -11.58
C THR A 32 3.18 5.53 -12.41
N SER A 33 3.09 5.49 -13.73
CA SER A 33 4.12 6.10 -14.59
C SER A 33 4.27 7.60 -14.35
N GLU A 34 3.18 8.30 -14.03
CA GLU A 34 3.21 9.73 -13.67
C GLU A 34 4.01 9.96 -12.38
N LEU A 35 3.76 9.16 -11.33
CA LEU A 35 4.50 9.27 -10.08
C LEU A 35 5.96 8.87 -10.27
N ALA A 36 6.24 7.84 -11.07
CA ALA A 36 7.59 7.40 -11.37
C ALA A 36 8.41 8.51 -12.04
N ALA A 37 7.84 9.22 -13.03
CA ALA A 37 8.50 10.33 -13.70
C ALA A 37 8.85 11.47 -12.70
N LYS A 38 7.92 11.80 -11.80
CA LYS A 38 8.16 12.79 -10.72
C LYS A 38 9.27 12.32 -9.77
N LEU A 39 9.22 11.07 -9.34
CA LEU A 39 10.20 10.49 -8.41
C LEU A 39 11.59 10.40 -9.04
N GLN A 40 11.72 9.98 -10.29
CA GLN A 40 13.02 9.91 -10.97
C GLN A 40 13.64 11.30 -11.17
N LYS A 41 12.84 12.33 -11.44
CA LYS A 41 13.34 13.72 -11.52
C LYS A 41 13.91 14.20 -10.18
N LYS A 42 13.24 13.88 -9.07
CA LYS A 42 13.62 14.32 -7.72
C LYS A 42 14.71 13.44 -7.09
N TYR A 43 14.73 12.15 -7.46
CA TYR A 43 15.65 11.13 -6.94
C TYR A 43 16.27 10.35 -8.11
N PRO A 44 17.26 10.92 -8.83
CA PRO A 44 17.84 10.30 -10.04
C PRO A 44 18.48 8.93 -9.82
N LYS A 45 18.82 8.59 -8.57
CA LYS A 45 19.41 7.28 -8.17
C LYS A 45 18.35 6.24 -7.77
N LEU A 46 17.06 6.59 -7.80
CA LEU A 46 15.97 5.66 -7.49
C LEU A 46 15.84 4.64 -8.62
N ASN A 47 16.06 3.37 -8.31
CA ASN A 47 15.85 2.30 -9.27
C ASN A 47 14.39 1.85 -9.20
N LEU A 48 13.72 1.86 -10.33
CA LEU A 48 12.34 1.40 -10.50
C LEU A 48 12.34 0.22 -11.47
N LYS A 49 11.54 -0.79 -11.16
CA LYS A 49 11.35 -1.98 -11.99
C LYS A 49 9.90 -2.06 -12.43
N LYS A 50 9.64 -2.41 -13.69
CA LYS A 50 8.28 -2.71 -14.16
C LYS A 50 7.73 -3.94 -13.45
N MET A 51 6.43 -3.93 -13.15
CA MET A 51 5.79 -5.09 -12.51
C MET A 51 5.55 -6.26 -13.48
N GLY A 52 5.54 -5.99 -14.79
CA GLY A 52 5.40 -6.99 -15.85
C GLY A 52 5.57 -6.37 -17.24
N GLU A 53 5.49 -7.19 -18.28
CA GLU A 53 5.71 -6.75 -19.66
C GLU A 53 4.59 -5.83 -20.19
N ASN A 54 3.34 -6.11 -19.78
CA ASN A 54 2.13 -5.44 -20.28
C ASN A 54 1.56 -4.38 -19.33
N THR A 55 2.38 -3.83 -18.44
CA THR A 55 1.96 -2.78 -17.49
C THR A 55 2.91 -1.59 -17.50
N SER A 56 2.33 -0.40 -17.34
CA SER A 56 3.06 0.85 -17.15
C SER A 56 3.39 1.12 -15.67
N CYS A 57 2.82 0.31 -14.76
CA CYS A 57 3.08 0.38 -13.33
C CYS A 57 4.47 -0.17 -12.99
N MET A 58 5.11 0.53 -12.05
CA MET A 58 6.43 0.19 -11.54
C MET A 58 6.37 -0.08 -10.04
N VAL A 59 7.42 -0.72 -9.55
CA VAL A 59 7.73 -0.82 -8.12
C VAL A 59 9.15 -0.29 -7.91
N ILE A 60 9.47 0.07 -6.67
CA ILE A 60 10.87 0.30 -6.29
C ILE A 60 11.60 -1.01 -6.47
N GLU A 61 12.76 -0.99 -7.14
CA GLU A 61 13.56 -2.21 -7.30
C GLU A 61 13.99 -2.72 -5.92
N PRO A 62 13.59 -3.96 -5.53
CA PRO A 62 13.93 -4.50 -4.22
C PRO A 62 15.44 -4.73 -4.08
N LYS A 63 15.99 -4.38 -2.91
CA LYS A 63 17.39 -4.64 -2.57
C LYS A 63 17.44 -5.27 -1.19
N PHE A 64 17.65 -6.59 -1.16
CA PHE A 64 17.72 -7.37 0.06
C PHE A 64 19.12 -7.28 0.70
N ASP A 65 19.15 -7.09 2.01
CA ASP A 65 20.36 -7.15 2.81
C ASP A 65 20.77 -8.61 3.12
N LYS A 66 21.86 -8.78 3.89
CA LYS A 66 22.34 -10.11 4.29
C LYS A 66 21.36 -10.91 5.18
N LYS A 67 20.32 -10.25 5.72
CA LYS A 67 19.26 -10.86 6.52
C LYS A 67 18.01 -11.15 5.67
N GLY A 68 18.05 -10.89 4.36
CA GLY A 68 16.91 -11.07 3.47
C GLY A 68 15.86 -9.96 3.60
N LEU A 69 16.22 -8.78 4.11
CA LEU A 69 15.29 -7.67 4.29
C LEU A 69 15.53 -6.57 3.26
N CYS A 70 14.47 -6.09 2.64
CA CYS A 70 14.44 -4.96 1.72
C CYS A 70 13.76 -3.76 2.39
N GLN A 71 14.54 -2.71 2.67
CA GLN A 71 14.01 -1.47 3.26
C GLN A 71 13.64 -0.46 2.17
N CYS A 72 12.47 0.18 2.33
CA CYS A 72 12.04 1.29 1.49
C CYS A 72 13.07 2.44 1.54
N PRO A 73 13.56 2.94 0.39
CA PRO A 73 14.60 3.98 0.35
C PRO A 73 14.11 5.35 0.86
N PHE A 74 12.79 5.54 1.00
CA PHE A 74 12.20 6.77 1.53
C PHE A 74 11.90 6.70 3.03
N LEU A 75 12.20 5.57 3.70
CA LEU A 75 12.04 5.46 5.14
C LEU A 75 13.18 6.22 5.85
N THR A 76 12.82 7.23 6.63
CA THR A 76 13.74 8.00 7.48
C THR A 76 13.43 7.79 8.95
N GLU A 77 14.27 8.33 9.84
CA GLU A 77 14.01 8.33 11.28
C GLU A 77 12.68 8.97 11.67
N LYS A 78 12.27 10.02 10.92
CA LYS A 78 11.03 10.77 11.13
C LYS A 78 9.83 10.20 10.36
N GLY A 79 9.99 9.06 9.69
CA GLY A 79 8.99 8.45 8.81
C GLY A 79 9.28 8.66 7.33
N CYS A 80 8.26 8.58 6.48
CA CYS A 80 8.45 8.57 5.03
C CYS A 80 8.78 9.97 4.46
N ALA A 81 9.89 10.08 3.72
CA ALA A 81 10.36 11.29 3.05
C ALA A 81 9.43 11.80 1.94
N LEU A 82 8.57 10.94 1.37
CA LEU A 82 7.69 11.33 0.26
C LEU A 82 6.51 12.22 0.67
N GLY A 83 6.18 12.33 1.97
CA GLY A 83 5.08 13.20 2.39
C GLY A 83 3.77 12.86 1.67
N ASP A 84 3.20 13.81 0.94
CA ASP A 84 1.95 13.61 0.18
C ASP A 84 2.18 13.02 -1.22
N GLU A 85 3.43 12.95 -1.69
CA GLU A 85 3.86 12.28 -2.94
C GLU A 85 3.99 10.75 -2.78
N LYS A 86 3.46 10.19 -1.69
CA LYS A 86 3.42 8.75 -1.48
C LYS A 86 2.62 8.05 -2.59
N PRO A 87 3.04 6.86 -3.02
CA PRO A 87 2.19 5.95 -3.79
C PRO A 87 0.81 5.79 -3.15
N PHE A 88 -0.22 5.56 -3.97
CA PHE A 88 -1.59 5.41 -3.45
C PHE A 88 -1.68 4.29 -2.41
N ASP A 89 -1.07 3.13 -2.68
CA ASP A 89 -0.99 2.01 -1.75
C ASP A 89 -0.39 2.40 -0.39
N CYS A 90 0.65 3.25 -0.36
CA CYS A 90 1.22 3.75 0.89
C CYS A 90 0.27 4.72 1.62
N ARG A 91 -0.59 5.45 0.89
CA ARG A 91 -1.52 6.43 1.48
C ARG A 91 -2.74 5.76 2.11
N ILE A 92 -3.06 4.53 1.71
CA ILE A 92 -4.21 3.76 2.21
C ILE A 92 -3.81 2.58 3.12
N TRP A 93 -2.55 2.19 3.15
CA TRP A 93 -2.07 1.11 4.02
C TRP A 93 -2.38 1.34 5.51
N PRO A 94 -3.11 0.47 6.24
CA PRO A 94 -3.24 -0.98 6.07
C PRO A 94 -4.31 -1.56 5.14
N PHE A 95 -5.02 -0.72 4.40
CA PHE A 95 -6.06 -1.20 3.49
C PHE A 95 -5.48 -1.64 2.13
N ARG A 96 -6.11 -2.66 1.54
CA ARG A 96 -5.80 -3.21 0.21
C ARG A 96 -7.07 -3.50 -0.56
N VAL A 97 -7.03 -3.30 -1.88
CA VAL A 97 -8.07 -3.78 -2.77
C VAL A 97 -7.67 -5.18 -3.23
N MET A 98 -8.56 -6.13 -3.00
CA MET A 98 -8.38 -7.51 -3.45
C MET A 98 -9.57 -7.96 -4.29
N LYS A 99 -9.38 -8.93 -5.18
CA LYS A 99 -10.45 -9.56 -5.96
C LYS A 99 -10.74 -10.97 -5.49
N LYS A 100 -12.01 -11.36 -5.50
CA LYS A 100 -12.48 -12.74 -5.29
C LYS A 100 -13.67 -13.02 -6.20
N GLY A 101 -13.43 -13.70 -7.31
CA GLY A 101 -14.41 -13.79 -8.40
C GLY A 101 -14.68 -12.39 -8.97
N ASP A 102 -15.94 -12.05 -9.16
CA ASP A 102 -16.40 -10.75 -9.70
C ASP A 102 -16.54 -9.66 -8.61
N LEU A 103 -15.95 -9.88 -7.43
CA LEU A 103 -16.02 -8.96 -6.29
C LEU A 103 -14.69 -8.28 -6.05
N LEU A 104 -14.71 -6.95 -5.93
CA LEU A 104 -13.67 -6.15 -5.30
C LEU A 104 -13.92 -6.02 -3.80
N LEU A 105 -12.89 -6.27 -3.02
CA LEU A 105 -12.91 -6.29 -1.57
C LEU A 105 -11.95 -5.22 -1.05
N LEU A 106 -12.46 -4.30 -0.23
CA LEU A 106 -11.59 -3.48 0.62
C LEU A 106 -11.24 -4.30 1.86
N THR A 107 -10.01 -4.75 1.90
CA THR A 107 -9.48 -5.59 2.97
C THR A 107 -8.53 -4.80 3.86
N LEU A 108 -8.29 -5.31 5.06
CA LEU A 108 -7.30 -4.78 5.99
C LEU A 108 -6.24 -5.85 6.23
N SER A 109 -4.97 -5.48 6.16
CA SER A 109 -3.92 -6.43 6.50
C SER A 109 -3.83 -6.70 8.01
N PRO A 110 -3.63 -7.97 8.40
CA PRO A 110 -3.51 -8.34 9.80
C PRO A 110 -2.21 -7.84 10.47
N VAL A 111 -1.18 -7.45 9.70
CA VAL A 111 0.14 -7.12 10.28
C VAL A 111 0.19 -5.74 10.94
N CYS A 112 -0.72 -4.83 10.59
CA CYS A 112 -0.73 -3.48 11.14
C CYS A 112 -1.43 -3.41 12.50
N LYS A 113 -0.68 -3.72 13.56
CA LYS A 113 -1.18 -3.71 14.95
C LYS A 113 -1.87 -2.39 15.34
N SER A 114 -1.37 -1.24 14.87
CA SER A 114 -1.92 0.09 15.22
C SER A 114 -3.35 0.33 14.76
N VAL A 115 -3.75 -0.28 13.63
CA VAL A 115 -5.14 -0.18 13.15
C VAL A 115 -5.94 -1.38 13.63
N SER A 116 -5.37 -2.59 13.56
CA SER A 116 -6.05 -3.82 13.99
C SER A 116 -6.39 -3.85 15.49
N SER A 117 -5.72 -3.05 16.34
CA SER A 117 -6.05 -2.92 17.76
C SER A 117 -7.22 -1.97 18.05
N ARG A 118 -7.78 -1.32 17.03
CA ARG A 118 -8.89 -0.37 17.19
C ARG A 118 -10.23 -1.12 17.22
N PRO A 119 -11.28 -0.54 17.83
CA PRO A 119 -12.61 -1.16 17.81
C PRO A 119 -13.05 -1.43 16.38
N ILE A 120 -13.52 -2.65 16.11
CA ILE A 120 -13.95 -3.09 14.76
C ILE A 120 -14.98 -2.11 14.18
N SER A 121 -15.92 -1.63 14.99
CA SER A 121 -16.93 -0.65 14.58
C SER A 121 -16.31 0.67 14.08
N LYS A 122 -15.17 1.10 14.64
CA LYS A 122 -14.44 2.28 14.18
C LYS A 122 -13.72 2.01 12.85
N ILE A 123 -13.10 0.84 12.71
CA ILE A 123 -12.44 0.42 11.47
C ILE A 123 -13.47 0.33 10.34
N ALA A 124 -14.60 -0.35 10.57
CA ALA A 124 -15.66 -0.52 9.59
C ALA A 124 -16.26 0.81 9.13
N LYS A 125 -16.64 1.70 10.06
CA LYS A 125 -17.15 3.03 9.72
C LYS A 125 -16.17 3.83 8.86
N PHE A 126 -14.88 3.77 9.21
CA PHE A 126 -13.85 4.46 8.45
C PHE A 126 -13.61 3.84 7.07
N ALA A 127 -13.55 2.51 6.99
CA ALA A 127 -13.36 1.77 5.74
C ALA A 127 -14.48 2.06 4.73
N VAL A 128 -15.75 1.99 5.16
CA VAL A 128 -16.92 2.32 4.32
C VAL A 128 -16.83 3.74 3.78
N LYS A 129 -16.39 4.70 4.60
CA LYS A 129 -16.23 6.11 4.18
C LYS A 129 -15.18 6.28 3.07
N ILE A 130 -14.07 5.55 3.12
CA ILE A 130 -12.97 5.70 2.14
C ILE A 130 -13.08 4.74 0.94
N ALA A 131 -13.89 3.69 1.05
CA ALA A 131 -13.99 2.63 0.05
C ALA A 131 -14.34 3.12 -1.36
N PRO A 132 -15.31 4.03 -1.59
CA PRO A 132 -15.66 4.48 -2.94
C PRO A 132 -14.46 5.04 -3.68
N LYS A 133 -13.71 5.96 -3.05
CA LYS A 133 -12.51 6.56 -3.63
C LYS A 133 -11.40 5.54 -3.89
N ILE A 134 -11.29 4.51 -3.05
CA ILE A 134 -10.28 3.45 -3.22
C ILE A 134 -10.65 2.53 -4.38
N PHE A 135 -11.92 2.17 -4.53
CA PHE A 135 -12.38 1.37 -5.66
C PHE A 135 -12.25 2.13 -6.99
N ASP A 136 -12.62 3.42 -7.02
CA ASP A 136 -12.45 4.26 -8.22
C ASP A 136 -10.97 4.37 -8.65
N GLU A 137 -10.03 4.39 -7.69
CA GLU A 137 -8.60 4.40 -7.99
C GLU A 137 -8.12 3.03 -8.51
N ALA A 138 -8.64 1.94 -7.94
CA ALA A 138 -8.30 0.59 -8.35
C ALA A 138 -8.82 0.25 -9.75
N GLU A 139 -9.97 0.79 -10.16
CA GLU A 139 -10.48 0.64 -11.52
C GLU A 139 -9.63 1.38 -12.55
N LYS A 140 -9.07 2.53 -12.17
CA LYS A 140 -8.12 3.27 -13.02
C LYS A 140 -6.75 2.62 -13.10
N ASN A 141 -6.37 1.87 -12.07
CA ASN A 141 -5.07 1.19 -11.97
C ASN A 141 -5.29 -0.29 -11.55
N PRO A 142 -5.78 -1.15 -12.46
CA PRO A 142 -6.15 -2.54 -12.13
C PRO A 142 -5.02 -3.36 -11.50
N GLU A 143 -3.76 -2.99 -11.73
CA GLU A 143 -2.59 -3.59 -11.12
C GLU A 143 -2.57 -3.53 -9.58
N MET A 144 -3.25 -2.55 -8.99
CA MET A 144 -3.44 -2.44 -7.53
C MET A 144 -4.32 -3.55 -6.97
N ILE A 145 -5.17 -4.15 -7.80
CA ILE A 145 -6.09 -5.21 -7.39
C ILE A 145 -5.30 -6.52 -7.31
N LYS A 146 -5.13 -7.04 -6.09
CA LYS A 146 -4.46 -8.33 -5.85
C LYS A 146 -5.47 -9.46 -5.68
N ASP A 147 -5.07 -10.70 -5.90
CA ASP A 147 -5.92 -11.84 -5.54
C ASP A 147 -6.18 -11.86 -4.02
N TYR A 148 -7.41 -12.18 -3.64
CA TYR A 148 -7.78 -12.29 -2.23
C TYR A 148 -6.95 -13.36 -1.53
N ARG A 149 -6.45 -13.02 -0.33
CA ARG A 149 -5.73 -13.92 0.55
C ARG A 149 -6.50 -14.14 1.84
N GLU A 150 -6.57 -15.40 2.27
CA GLU A 150 -7.15 -15.75 3.55
C GLU A 150 -6.44 -15.02 4.71
N GLY A 151 -7.20 -14.66 5.74
CA GLY A 151 -6.69 -13.90 6.89
C GLY A 151 -6.74 -12.38 6.72
N TYR A 152 -7.10 -11.85 5.54
CA TYR A 152 -7.37 -10.43 5.34
C TYR A 152 -8.87 -10.15 5.58
N PRO A 153 -9.26 -9.54 6.71
CA PRO A 153 -10.65 -9.18 6.97
C PRO A 153 -11.19 -8.18 5.95
N VAL A 154 -12.42 -8.42 5.50
CA VAL A 154 -13.14 -7.61 4.51
C VAL A 154 -14.00 -6.57 5.21
N PHE A 155 -13.92 -5.31 4.77
CA PHE A 155 -14.67 -4.19 5.36
C PHE A 155 -15.59 -3.46 4.37
N ALA A 156 -15.39 -3.63 3.06
CA ALA A 156 -16.32 -3.17 2.03
C ALA A 156 -16.21 -4.06 0.78
N VAL A 157 -17.28 -4.11 -0.01
CA VAL A 157 -17.39 -4.93 -1.23
C VAL A 157 -17.97 -4.08 -2.36
N LYS A 158 -17.51 -4.28 -3.58
CA LYS A 158 -18.06 -3.73 -4.82
C LYS A 158 -18.12 -4.84 -5.87
N GLU A 159 -19.23 -4.95 -6.58
CA GLU A 159 -19.38 -5.83 -7.75
C GLU A 159 -18.69 -5.20 -8.96
N GLN A 160 -17.97 -6.00 -9.75
CA GLN A 160 -17.28 -5.55 -10.97
C GLN A 160 -18.18 -5.61 -12.21
#